data_AF-A0A8H5Y489-F1
#
_entry.id   AF-A0A8H5Y489-F1
#
_cell.length_a   1.000
_cell.length_b   1.000
_cell.length_c   1.000
_cell.angle_alpha   90.00
_cell.angle_beta   90.00
_cell.angle_gamma   90.00
#
_symmetry.space_group_name_H-M   'P 1'
#
loop_
_entity.id
_entity.type
_entity.pdbx_description
1 polymer ?
#
loop_
_entity_poly.entity_id
_entity_poly.type
_entity_poly.pdbx_seq_one_letter_code
_entity_poly.pdbx_strand_id
1 'polypeptide(L)'
;MANQTTQHHKMRLRSPGCLGWSYLPQEIRRNILHTIVDQRNPRWSALASVSKEWQSVIGTRNMAKLNLRPSCLEGFEQAVVRQRDLVRHIYLNVELTEYECSSCEDEFDINIPRENSRLMSTAVHTLLSILSTWKTTNDLTLELNASSASDSKHWFKNFRFNDEHDAPYARDPVIPMEATHKSAHQNQDYWASFPVMEDELESNLPSNSERIAQISLRLNELSVSFFVDAMDFFEACEEEWTWEHLISLSLTSSFLFRSIKGQKQRIDDLLIAAAKLVLRMPNLTTMALWSGGAGKACAFMYTRTKHYAHITWRGTWDLEISRQVLEAWEDVAKLHSLELRITHEQLRETIRSHGDAIFHLNLPCQVIEPTSLWQIRMEDAQGL
;
A
#
# COMPACT_ATOMS: atom_id res chain seq x y z
N MET A 1 31.96 -44.68 -70.81
CA MET A 1 31.38 -45.06 -69.51
C MET A 1 31.89 -44.08 -68.46
N ALA A 2 31.02 -43.73 -67.51
CA ALA A 2 30.97 -42.44 -66.80
C ALA A 2 32.16 -42.12 -65.88
N ASN A 3 32.59 -40.85 -65.91
CA ASN A 3 33.37 -40.19 -64.86
C ASN A 3 32.37 -39.57 -63.86
N GLN A 4 32.38 -40.01 -62.60
CA GLN A 4 31.71 -39.33 -61.50
C GLN A 4 32.75 -38.54 -60.69
N THR A 5 32.78 -37.23 -60.90
CA THR A 5 33.42 -36.27 -59.98
C THR A 5 32.31 -35.54 -59.24
N THR A 6 32.13 -35.89 -57.98
CA THR A 6 31.15 -35.29 -57.07
C THR A 6 31.55 -33.84 -56.78
N GLN A 7 30.96 -32.88 -57.49
CA GLN A 7 31.07 -31.46 -57.17
C GLN A 7 30.29 -31.17 -55.89
N HIS A 8 30.99 -30.91 -54.78
CA HIS A 8 30.40 -30.30 -53.61
C HIS A 8 29.95 -28.86 -53.94
N HIS A 9 28.66 -28.69 -54.24
CA HIS A 9 28.03 -27.38 -54.19
C HIS A 9 27.91 -26.96 -52.73
N LYS A 10 28.85 -26.12 -52.27
CA LYS A 10 28.68 -25.30 -51.07
C LYS A 10 27.50 -24.35 -51.33
N MET A 11 26.29 -24.75 -50.93
CA MET A 11 25.21 -23.80 -50.71
C MET A 11 25.64 -22.88 -49.58
N ARG A 12 26.13 -21.69 -49.93
CA ARG A 12 26.14 -20.55 -49.01
C ARG A 12 24.68 -20.21 -48.75
N LEU A 13 24.14 -20.69 -47.63
CA LEU A 13 22.98 -20.07 -47.01
C LEU A 13 23.38 -18.62 -46.71
N ARG A 14 22.97 -17.69 -47.58
CA ARG A 14 22.91 -16.28 -47.21
C ARG A 14 21.85 -16.19 -46.13
N SER A 15 22.27 -16.02 -44.88
CA SER A 15 21.38 -15.61 -43.79
C SER A 15 20.61 -14.37 -44.27
N PRO A 16 19.28 -14.38 -44.36
CA PRO A 16 18.53 -13.14 -44.46
C PRO A 16 18.84 -12.38 -43.17
N GLY A 17 19.32 -11.15 -43.31
CA GLY A 17 19.63 -10.30 -42.16
C GLY A 17 18.48 -10.35 -41.17
N CYS A 18 18.79 -10.74 -39.93
CA CYS A 18 17.87 -10.58 -38.82
C CYS A 18 17.40 -9.13 -38.86
N LEU A 19 16.11 -8.88 -39.08
CA LEU A 19 15.54 -7.54 -39.06
C LEU A 19 15.79 -6.98 -37.65
N GLY A 20 16.86 -6.20 -37.51
CA GLY A 20 17.27 -5.64 -36.24
C GLY A 20 16.22 -4.65 -35.74
N TRP A 21 16.19 -4.43 -34.41
CA TRP A 21 15.27 -3.51 -33.74
C TRP A 21 15.14 -2.15 -34.47
N SER A 22 16.24 -1.60 -34.98
CA SER A 22 16.29 -0.34 -35.72
C SER A 22 15.52 -0.30 -37.05
N TYR A 23 15.19 -1.45 -37.64
CA TYR A 23 14.41 -1.53 -38.88
C TYR A 23 12.89 -1.42 -38.65
N LEU A 24 12.45 -1.54 -37.39
CA LEU A 24 11.05 -1.35 -37.04
C LEU A 24 10.71 0.15 -37.00
N PRO A 25 9.55 0.57 -37.57
CA PRO A 25 9.04 1.92 -37.40
C PRO A 25 8.95 2.31 -35.92
N GLN A 26 9.10 3.59 -35.63
CA GLN A 26 9.12 4.10 -34.26
C GLN A 26 7.82 3.77 -33.52
N GLU A 27 6.66 3.78 -34.19
CA GLU A 27 5.39 3.42 -33.57
C GLU A 27 5.37 1.97 -33.11
N ILE A 28 5.92 1.05 -33.93
CA ILE A 28 5.98 -0.38 -33.60
C ILE A 28 6.95 -0.63 -32.46
N ARG A 29 8.14 -0.03 -32.49
CA ARG A 29 9.11 -0.11 -31.38
C ARG A 29 8.51 0.38 -30.07
N ARG A 30 7.85 1.54 -30.10
CA ARG A 30 7.18 2.13 -28.94
C ARG A 30 6.05 1.24 -28.42
N ASN A 31 5.22 0.68 -29.29
CA ASN A 31 4.14 -0.24 -28.88
C ASN A 31 4.69 -1.51 -28.22
N ILE A 32 5.78 -2.07 -28.74
CA ILE A 32 6.46 -3.22 -28.13
C ILE A 32 6.98 -2.85 -26.74
N LEU A 33 7.65 -1.70 -26.61
CA LEU A 33 8.16 -1.23 -25.32
C LEU A 33 7.03 -1.00 -24.30
N HIS A 34 5.92 -0.37 -24.70
CA HIS A 34 4.75 -0.23 -23.84
C HIS A 34 4.18 -1.59 -23.44
N THR A 35 4.10 -2.55 -24.36
CA THR A 35 3.62 -3.90 -24.06
C THR A 35 4.52 -4.59 -23.02
N ILE A 36 5.85 -4.47 -23.15
CA ILE A 36 6.80 -5.03 -22.17
C ILE A 36 6.59 -4.40 -20.79
N VAL A 37 6.40 -3.07 -20.77
CA VAL A 37 6.13 -2.31 -19.54
C VAL A 37 4.80 -2.71 -18.91
N ASP A 38 3.76 -2.92 -19.70
CA ASP A 38 2.43 -3.28 -19.23
C ASP A 38 2.37 -4.72 -18.72
N GLN A 39 3.13 -5.63 -19.32
CA GLN A 39 3.23 -7.03 -18.88
C GLN A 39 4.02 -7.22 -17.59
N ARG A 40 4.89 -6.25 -17.22
CA ARG A 40 5.72 -6.27 -15.99
C ARG A 40 6.44 -7.59 -15.71
N ASN A 41 6.87 -8.31 -16.76
CA ASN A 41 7.62 -9.55 -16.60
C ASN A 41 8.90 -9.34 -15.76
N PRO A 42 9.38 -10.34 -15.01
CA PRO A 42 10.57 -10.19 -14.17
C PRO A 42 11.74 -9.51 -14.91
N ARG A 43 12.38 -8.54 -14.24
CA ARG A 43 13.51 -7.72 -14.76
C ARG A 43 13.18 -6.74 -15.90
N TRP A 44 11.91 -6.50 -16.22
CA TRP A 44 11.53 -5.52 -17.26
C TRP A 44 12.15 -4.13 -17.02
N SER A 45 12.28 -3.71 -15.76
CA SER A 45 12.87 -2.43 -15.36
C SER A 45 14.35 -2.31 -15.75
N ALA A 46 15.11 -3.41 -15.70
CA ALA A 46 16.53 -3.45 -16.05
C ALA A 46 16.76 -3.25 -17.57
N LEU A 47 15.75 -3.51 -18.39
CA LEU A 47 15.78 -3.29 -19.83
C LEU A 47 15.92 -1.80 -20.20
N ALA A 48 15.69 -0.88 -19.25
CA ALA A 48 16.01 0.54 -19.42
C ALA A 48 17.49 0.79 -19.76
N SER A 49 18.39 -0.12 -19.39
CA SER A 49 19.83 -0.03 -19.69
C SER A 49 20.20 -0.37 -21.15
N VAL A 50 19.28 -0.95 -21.93
CA VAL A 50 19.55 -1.45 -23.29
C VAL A 50 19.94 -0.32 -24.26
N SER A 51 19.25 0.80 -24.20
CA SER A 51 19.52 1.98 -25.05
C SER A 51 18.81 3.22 -24.52
N LYS A 52 19.17 4.41 -25.03
CA LYS A 52 18.47 5.65 -24.69
C LYS A 52 16.98 5.62 -25.06
N GLU A 53 16.61 4.92 -26.13
CA GLU A 53 15.20 4.74 -26.53
C GLU A 53 14.46 3.93 -25.47
N TRP A 54 15.03 2.81 -25.05
CA TRP A 54 14.44 1.95 -24.03
C TRP A 54 14.38 2.66 -22.68
N GLN A 55 15.45 3.36 -22.31
CA GLN A 55 15.49 4.22 -21.12
C GLN A 55 14.40 5.29 -21.15
N SER A 56 14.12 5.89 -22.30
CA SER A 56 13.10 6.94 -22.41
C SER A 56 11.67 6.45 -22.16
N VAL A 57 11.38 5.18 -22.43
CA VAL A 57 10.05 4.59 -22.20
C VAL A 57 9.99 3.90 -20.84
N ILE A 58 10.93 2.98 -20.60
CA ILE A 58 10.98 2.15 -19.40
C ILE A 58 11.42 2.98 -18.19
N GLY A 59 12.43 3.84 -18.35
CA GLY A 59 12.90 4.71 -17.27
C GLY A 59 11.83 5.69 -16.79
N THR A 60 11.02 6.24 -17.69
CA THR A 60 9.84 7.05 -17.30
C THR A 60 8.85 6.24 -16.48
N ARG A 61 8.61 4.97 -16.82
CA ARG A 61 7.72 4.12 -16.01
C ARG A 61 8.34 3.71 -14.68
N ASN A 62 9.63 3.42 -14.64
CA ASN A 62 10.37 3.13 -13.41
C ASN A 62 10.29 4.30 -12.44
N MET A 63 10.36 5.54 -12.94
CA MET A 63 10.27 6.74 -12.11
C MET A 63 8.83 7.12 -11.74
N ALA A 64 7.84 6.61 -12.45
CA ALA A 64 6.43 6.89 -12.14
C ALA A 64 5.98 6.29 -10.81
N LYS A 65 6.55 5.14 -10.41
CA LYS A 65 6.28 4.50 -9.10
C LYS A 65 7.60 4.22 -8.37
N LEU A 66 7.76 4.82 -7.20
CA LEU A 66 8.93 4.64 -6.35
C LEU A 66 8.56 3.81 -5.13
N ASN A 67 9.28 2.70 -4.92
CA ASN A 67 9.18 1.89 -3.71
C ASN A 67 10.38 2.22 -2.83
N LEU A 68 10.13 2.85 -1.68
CA LEU A 68 11.14 3.36 -0.77
C LEU A 68 11.15 2.55 0.53
N ARG A 69 12.36 2.31 1.04
CA ARG A 69 12.62 1.89 2.42
C ARG A 69 13.28 3.04 3.16
N PRO A 70 13.26 3.06 4.51
CA PRO A 70 13.94 4.10 5.29
C PRO A 70 15.41 4.30 4.89
N SER A 71 16.13 3.20 4.62
CA SER A 71 17.54 3.24 4.17
C SER A 71 17.76 3.93 2.83
N CYS A 72 16.74 4.01 1.97
CA CYS A 72 16.83 4.67 0.67
C CYS A 72 16.61 6.18 0.75
N LEU A 73 16.12 6.71 1.88
CA LEU A 73 15.72 8.11 2.01
C LEU A 73 16.91 9.08 2.01
N GLU A 74 18.07 8.68 2.55
CA GLU A 74 19.28 9.52 2.58
C GLU A 74 19.82 9.85 1.17
N GLY A 75 19.64 8.95 0.21
CA GLY A 75 20.01 9.18 -1.20
C GLY A 75 18.86 9.69 -2.08
N PHE A 76 17.62 9.63 -1.58
CA PHE A 76 16.41 9.90 -2.35
C PHE A 76 16.35 11.36 -2.84
N GLU A 77 16.69 12.31 -1.96
CA GLU A 77 16.65 13.74 -2.28
C GLU A 77 17.51 14.04 -3.52
N GLN A 78 18.75 13.55 -3.54
CA GLN A 78 19.72 13.79 -4.60
C GLN A 78 19.38 13.02 -5.89
N ALA A 79 18.83 11.82 -5.76
CA ALA A 79 18.49 10.96 -6.90
C ALA A 79 17.30 11.51 -7.71
N VAL A 80 16.32 12.12 -7.05
CA VAL A 80 15.02 12.46 -7.69
C VAL A 80 14.93 13.91 -8.16
N VAL A 81 15.86 14.81 -7.79
CA VAL A 81 15.82 16.25 -8.15
C VAL A 81 15.47 16.51 -9.63
N ARG A 82 16.04 15.74 -10.56
CA ARG A 82 15.88 15.94 -12.01
C ARG A 82 14.66 15.24 -12.60
N GLN A 83 14.07 14.27 -11.89
CA GLN A 83 13.03 13.39 -12.41
C GLN A 83 11.73 13.46 -11.59
N ARG A 84 11.67 14.33 -10.58
CA ARG A 84 10.50 14.52 -9.70
C ARG A 84 9.18 14.70 -10.44
N ASP A 85 9.19 15.37 -11.59
CA ASP A 85 7.98 15.63 -12.40
C ASP A 85 7.41 14.36 -13.06
N LEU A 86 8.20 13.28 -13.10
CA LEU A 86 7.76 11.96 -13.60
C LEU A 86 7.12 11.11 -12.50
N VAL A 87 7.35 11.44 -11.22
CA VAL A 87 6.90 10.65 -10.09
C VAL A 87 5.41 10.87 -9.87
N ARG A 88 4.64 9.79 -9.90
CA ARG A 88 3.18 9.82 -9.70
C ARG A 88 2.74 9.00 -8.49
N HIS A 89 3.58 8.09 -8.03
CA HIS A 89 3.26 7.19 -6.94
C HIS A 89 4.50 6.95 -6.07
N ILE A 90 4.37 7.14 -4.76
CA ILE A 90 5.40 6.84 -3.78
C ILE A 90 4.82 5.85 -2.78
N TYR A 91 5.47 4.70 -2.65
CA TYR A 91 5.18 3.69 -1.64
C TYR A 91 6.35 3.67 -0.65
N LEU A 92 6.10 3.97 0.62
CA LEU A 92 7.07 3.85 1.70
C LEU A 92 6.62 2.75 2.66
N ASN A 93 7.45 1.72 2.80
CA ASN A 93 7.27 0.69 3.82
C ASN A 93 8.34 0.82 4.89
N VAL A 94 7.94 1.06 6.14
CA VAL A 94 8.84 1.10 7.30
C VAL A 94 8.91 -0.29 7.91
N GLU A 95 10.09 -0.90 7.85
CA GLU A 95 10.36 -2.18 8.49
C GLU A 95 10.58 -1.96 9.98
N LEU A 96 9.71 -2.54 10.80
CA LEU A 96 9.69 -2.44 12.25
C LEU A 96 10.46 -3.60 12.88
N THR A 97 10.93 -3.38 14.10
CA THR A 97 11.67 -4.39 14.86
C THR A 97 10.84 -5.66 15.03
N GLU A 98 11.50 -6.81 15.02
CA GLU A 98 10.88 -8.08 15.39
C GLU A 98 10.40 -8.01 16.84
N TYR A 99 9.20 -8.52 17.08
CA TYR A 99 8.61 -8.62 18.41
C TYR A 99 8.28 -10.08 18.69
N GLU A 100 8.60 -10.52 19.89
CA GLU A 100 8.11 -11.78 20.43
C GLU A 100 6.76 -11.51 21.11
N CYS A 101 5.78 -12.39 20.88
CA CYS A 101 4.42 -12.17 21.34
C CYS A 101 4.36 -12.04 22.87
N SER A 102 3.84 -10.91 23.36
CA SER A 102 3.61 -10.65 24.79
C SER A 102 2.54 -11.56 25.42
N SER A 103 1.82 -12.32 24.59
CA SER A 103 0.94 -13.41 25.06
C SER A 103 1.67 -14.75 25.19
N CYS A 104 2.95 -14.80 24.82
CA CYS A 104 3.79 -16.00 24.84
C CYS A 104 4.88 -15.94 25.92
N GLU A 105 5.31 -14.76 26.37
CA GLU A 105 6.12 -14.56 27.59
C GLU A 105 5.67 -13.29 28.34
N ASP A 106 5.70 -13.35 29.68
CA ASP A 106 5.09 -12.38 30.61
C ASP A 106 5.83 -11.01 30.72
N GLU A 107 6.86 -10.73 29.91
CA GLU A 107 7.61 -9.47 29.95
C GLU A 107 7.44 -8.66 28.65
N PHE A 108 6.67 -7.56 28.73
CA PHE A 108 6.51 -6.59 27.66
C PHE A 108 7.70 -5.61 27.65
N ASP A 109 8.60 -5.71 26.66
CA ASP A 109 9.69 -4.74 26.52
C ASP A 109 9.15 -3.41 25.93
N ILE A 110 8.99 -2.42 26.81
CA ILE A 110 8.51 -1.08 26.47
C ILE A 110 9.43 -0.31 25.49
N ASN A 111 10.65 -0.78 25.24
CA ASN A 111 11.58 -0.12 24.32
C ASN A 111 11.22 -0.37 22.84
N ILE A 112 10.62 -1.52 22.51
CA ILE A 112 10.29 -1.88 21.12
C ILE A 112 9.23 -0.91 20.54
N PRO A 113 8.11 -0.59 21.23
CA PRO A 113 7.16 0.40 20.73
C PRO A 113 7.82 1.77 20.49
N ARG A 114 8.65 2.23 21.43
CA ARG A 114 9.31 3.53 21.33
C ARG A 114 10.26 3.61 20.14
N GLU A 115 11.06 2.58 19.91
CA GLU A 115 11.97 2.56 18.76
C GLU A 115 11.22 2.53 17.43
N ASN A 116 10.14 1.74 17.34
CA ASN A 116 9.28 1.67 16.15
C ASN A 116 8.63 3.03 15.85
N SER A 117 8.07 3.70 16.86
CA SER A 117 7.52 5.06 16.71
C SER A 117 8.58 6.04 16.18
N ARG A 118 9.81 5.96 16.70
CA ARG A 118 10.92 6.82 16.28
C ARG A 118 11.35 6.55 14.83
N LEU A 119 11.41 5.28 14.42
CA LEU A 119 11.72 4.88 13.04
C LEU A 119 10.66 5.41 12.07
N MET A 120 9.39 5.22 12.40
CA MET A 120 8.25 5.72 11.62
C MET A 120 8.29 7.25 11.51
N SER A 121 8.48 7.93 12.64
CA SER A 121 8.57 9.39 12.70
C SER A 121 9.73 9.92 11.85
N THR A 122 10.92 9.34 11.98
CA THR A 122 12.09 9.72 11.20
C THR A 122 11.88 9.51 9.69
N ALA A 123 11.30 8.37 9.31
CA ALA A 123 11.08 8.02 7.90
C ALA A 123 10.06 8.98 7.25
N VAL A 124 8.92 9.22 7.91
CA VAL A 124 7.90 10.14 7.39
C VAL A 124 8.39 11.58 7.42
N HIS A 125 9.07 12.02 8.49
CA HIS A 125 9.68 13.34 8.54
C HIS A 125 10.60 13.57 7.33
N THR A 126 11.49 12.63 7.06
CA THR A 126 12.46 12.73 5.96
C THR A 126 11.76 12.76 4.61
N LEU A 127 10.82 11.84 4.37
CA LEU A 127 10.07 11.81 3.12
C LEU A 127 9.30 13.11 2.89
N LEU A 128 8.57 13.59 3.90
CA LEU A 128 7.74 14.78 3.78
C LEU A 128 8.56 16.06 3.67
N SER A 129 9.73 16.12 4.30
CA SER A 129 10.72 17.18 4.08
C SER A 129 11.13 17.24 2.60
N ILE A 130 11.41 16.10 1.98
CA ILE A 130 11.77 16.04 0.56
C ILE A 130 10.59 16.46 -0.31
N LEU A 131 9.38 15.95 -0.05
CA LEU A 131 8.17 16.32 -0.79
C LEU A 131 7.78 17.79 -0.61
N SER A 132 8.14 18.43 0.51
CA SER A 132 7.90 19.86 0.71
C SER A 132 8.63 20.72 -0.32
N THR A 133 9.77 20.25 -0.84
CA THR A 133 10.57 20.96 -1.86
C THR A 133 10.00 20.86 -3.28
N TRP A 134 8.97 20.03 -3.48
CA TRP A 134 8.39 19.77 -4.81
C TRP A 134 7.35 20.85 -5.13
N LYS A 135 7.53 21.53 -6.27
CA LYS A 135 6.67 22.64 -6.71
C LYS A 135 5.26 22.21 -7.09
N THR A 136 5.13 21.00 -7.64
CA THR A 136 3.84 20.43 -8.05
C THR A 136 3.80 18.99 -7.57
N THR A 137 2.77 18.67 -6.80
CA THR A 137 2.42 17.29 -6.39
C THR A 137 1.08 16.88 -6.98
N ASN A 138 0.63 17.61 -8.01
CA ASN A 138 -0.61 17.35 -8.72
C ASN A 138 -0.54 15.95 -9.36
N ASP A 139 -1.48 15.09 -9.00
CA ASP A 139 -1.55 13.66 -9.32
C ASP A 139 -0.49 12.78 -8.64
N LEU A 140 -0.07 13.15 -7.43
CA LEU A 140 0.76 12.30 -6.58
C LEU A 140 -0.12 11.39 -5.70
N THR A 141 0.19 10.09 -5.74
CA THR A 141 -0.28 9.06 -4.81
C THR A 141 0.79 8.81 -3.76
N LEU A 142 0.41 8.82 -2.48
CA LEU A 142 1.27 8.44 -1.37
C LEU A 142 0.67 7.23 -0.65
N GLU A 143 1.42 6.14 -0.63
CA GLU A 143 1.11 4.94 0.14
C GLU A 143 2.14 4.80 1.28
N LEU A 144 1.68 4.81 2.53
CA LEU A 144 2.49 4.61 3.73
C LEU A 144 2.09 3.31 4.41
N ASN A 145 3.07 2.45 4.67
CA ASN A 145 2.86 1.19 5.37
C ASN A 145 3.94 0.98 6.45
N ALA A 146 3.58 0.26 7.51
CA ALA A 146 4.53 -0.24 8.49
C ALA A 146 4.37 -1.77 8.61
N SER A 147 5.48 -2.49 8.68
CA SER A 147 5.50 -3.95 8.78
C SER A 147 6.72 -4.44 9.55
N SER A 148 6.59 -5.43 10.42
CA SER A 148 7.69 -6.14 11.07
C SER A 148 7.99 -7.48 10.38
N ALA A 149 9.23 -7.95 10.41
CA ALA A 149 9.54 -9.32 10.00
C ALA A 149 8.84 -10.37 10.90
N SER A 150 8.47 -10.02 12.14
CA SER A 150 7.61 -10.86 12.99
C SER A 150 6.17 -10.92 12.51
N ASP A 151 5.73 -9.94 11.73
CA ASP A 151 4.47 -10.04 11.00
C ASP A 151 4.57 -11.21 10.03
N SER A 152 5.74 -11.64 9.54
CA SER A 152 5.78 -12.88 8.76
C SER A 152 5.54 -14.15 9.60
N LYS A 153 5.93 -14.13 10.87
CA LYS A 153 5.71 -15.24 11.81
C LYS A 153 4.26 -15.32 12.31
N HIS A 154 3.54 -14.19 12.29
CA HIS A 154 2.18 -14.07 12.84
C HIS A 154 1.10 -13.66 11.83
N TRP A 155 1.47 -12.97 10.76
CA TRP A 155 0.62 -12.30 9.77
C TRP A 155 0.91 -12.73 8.30
N PHE A 156 2.11 -13.24 7.96
CA PHE A 156 2.56 -13.59 6.60
C PHE A 156 3.59 -14.73 6.58
N LYS A 157 3.23 -16.02 6.52
CA LYS A 157 4.30 -17.04 6.54
C LYS A 157 5.25 -16.85 5.34
N ASN A 158 6.47 -16.41 5.64
CA ASN A 158 7.67 -16.32 4.80
C ASN A 158 7.86 -15.19 3.76
N PHE A 159 7.60 -13.93 4.14
CA PHE A 159 8.11 -12.79 3.36
C PHE A 159 9.46 -12.27 3.91
N ARG A 160 10.56 -12.47 3.16
CA ARG A 160 11.73 -11.59 3.22
C ARG A 160 11.61 -10.57 2.09
N PHE A 161 11.79 -9.30 2.42
CA PHE A 161 11.94 -8.20 1.46
C PHE A 161 13.29 -8.30 0.70
N ASN A 162 13.57 -9.41 0.03
CA ASN A 162 14.70 -9.54 -0.89
C ASN A 162 14.19 -9.57 -2.33
N ASP A 163 14.05 -8.38 -2.92
CA ASP A 163 14.42 -8.22 -4.33
C ASP A 163 15.97 -8.20 -4.41
N GLU A 164 16.58 -9.33 -4.07
CA GLU A 164 17.92 -9.69 -4.56
C GLU A 164 17.74 -10.89 -5.48
N HIS A 165 17.19 -10.63 -6.67
CA HIS A 165 17.34 -11.54 -7.81
C HIS A 165 18.73 -11.42 -8.49
N ASP A 166 19.75 -11.08 -7.70
CA ASP A 166 21.17 -11.04 -8.11
C ASP A 166 22.06 -12.02 -7.33
N ALA A 167 21.51 -12.95 -6.53
CA ALA A 167 22.31 -14.03 -5.93
C ALA A 167 22.28 -15.31 -6.79
N PRO A 168 23.42 -15.83 -7.28
CA PRO A 168 23.48 -17.13 -7.94
C PRO A 168 23.33 -18.24 -6.89
N TYR A 169 22.27 -19.04 -7.02
CA TYR A 169 22.08 -20.38 -6.42
C TYR A 169 22.85 -20.63 -5.09
N ALA A 170 22.25 -20.31 -3.96
CA ALA A 170 22.66 -20.85 -2.67
C ALA A 170 21.51 -21.68 -2.08
N ARG A 171 21.84 -22.92 -1.68
CA ARG A 171 20.93 -23.97 -1.22
C ARG A 171 20.18 -23.59 0.06
N ASP A 172 18.94 -24.05 0.13
CA ASP A 172 18.06 -24.03 1.31
C ASP A 172 18.74 -24.59 2.57
N PRO A 173 18.55 -23.96 3.74
CA PRO A 173 18.42 -24.68 4.98
C PRO A 173 16.95 -25.03 5.23
N VAL A 174 16.69 -26.33 5.35
CA VAL A 174 15.42 -26.91 5.81
C VAL A 174 15.06 -26.31 7.18
N ILE A 175 13.94 -25.58 7.27
CA ILE A 175 13.34 -25.19 8.55
C ILE A 175 12.51 -26.37 9.07
N PRO A 176 12.68 -26.82 10.33
CA PRO A 176 11.91 -27.93 10.87
C PRO A 176 10.42 -27.57 10.95
N MET A 177 9.61 -28.43 10.33
CA MET A 177 8.16 -28.37 10.32
C MET A 177 7.62 -28.87 11.67
N GLU A 178 7.64 -28.04 12.71
CA GLU A 178 6.94 -28.34 13.96
C GLU A 178 6.62 -27.06 14.74
N ALA A 179 5.40 -26.55 14.56
CA ALA A 179 4.60 -25.97 15.63
C ALA A 179 3.17 -25.75 15.14
N THR A 180 2.29 -26.70 15.44
CA THR A 180 0.85 -26.42 15.55
C THR A 180 0.65 -25.47 16.74
N HIS A 181 0.83 -24.18 16.54
CA HIS A 181 0.44 -23.17 17.53
C HIS A 181 -1.09 -23.17 17.62
N LYS A 182 -1.58 -23.82 18.68
CA LYS A 182 -2.95 -23.68 19.15
C LYS A 182 -3.20 -22.20 19.44
N SER A 183 -4.32 -21.73 18.90
CA SER A 183 -4.90 -20.38 18.99
C SER A 183 -4.04 -19.21 18.47
N ALA A 184 -4.59 -18.54 17.45
CA ALA A 184 -4.20 -17.21 17.00
C ALA A 184 -4.43 -16.19 18.15
N HIS A 185 -3.50 -16.13 19.09
CA HIS A 185 -3.48 -15.11 20.13
C HIS A 185 -2.80 -13.85 19.59
N GLN A 186 -3.53 -12.74 19.72
CA GLN A 186 -3.43 -11.52 18.91
C GLN A 186 -2.36 -10.57 19.44
N ASN A 187 -1.34 -10.29 18.62
CA ASN A 187 -0.31 -9.29 18.91
C ASN A 187 -0.76 -7.83 18.67
N GLN A 188 -2.06 -7.60 18.49
CA GLN A 188 -2.60 -6.27 18.16
C GLN A 188 -2.88 -5.41 19.39
N ASP A 189 -2.63 -5.94 20.59
CA ASP A 189 -2.41 -5.11 21.77
C ASP A 189 -1.10 -4.32 21.65
N TYR A 190 -0.17 -4.64 20.74
CA TYR A 190 0.98 -3.77 20.48
C TYR A 190 0.53 -2.45 19.81
N TRP A 191 -0.26 -2.52 18.72
CA TRP A 191 -0.77 -1.31 18.02
C TRP A 191 -1.78 -0.53 18.85
N ALA A 192 -2.59 -1.22 19.65
CA ALA A 192 -3.64 -0.59 20.45
C ALA A 192 -3.25 -0.25 21.89
N SER A 193 -2.08 -0.74 22.35
CA SER A 193 -1.47 -0.36 23.63
C SER A 193 -0.18 0.42 23.43
N PHE A 194 0.10 0.97 22.23
CA PHE A 194 0.94 2.16 22.15
C PHE A 194 0.27 3.20 23.04
N PRO A 195 0.77 3.45 24.26
CA PRO A 195 0.43 4.71 24.87
C PRO A 195 1.07 5.73 23.93
N VAL A 196 0.44 6.89 23.78
CA VAL A 196 1.13 8.08 23.28
C VAL A 196 2.24 8.39 24.28
N MET A 197 3.34 7.64 24.23
CA MET A 197 4.58 7.92 24.92
C MET A 197 5.37 8.81 23.96
N GLU A 198 4.79 9.98 23.69
CA GLU A 198 5.57 11.13 23.27
C GLU A 198 6.59 11.36 24.40
N ASP A 199 7.87 11.22 24.06
CA ASP A 199 8.94 11.70 24.92
C ASP A 199 8.60 13.16 25.27
N GLU A 200 8.68 13.54 26.55
CA GLU A 200 8.57 14.96 26.96
C GLU A 200 9.64 15.85 26.27
N LEU A 201 10.61 15.24 25.57
CA LEU A 201 11.61 15.91 24.74
C LEU A 201 11.20 16.10 23.26
N GLU A 202 10.23 15.33 22.73
CA GLU A 202 9.70 15.43 21.35
C GLU A 202 8.44 16.30 21.26
N SER A 203 7.92 16.82 22.39
CA SER A 203 6.66 17.58 22.52
C SER A 203 6.54 18.86 21.69
N ASN A 204 7.57 19.24 20.91
CA ASN A 204 7.59 20.42 20.06
C ASN A 204 7.58 20.09 18.56
N LEU A 205 7.65 18.81 18.18
CA LEU A 205 7.58 18.37 16.78
C LEU A 205 6.16 17.89 16.47
N PRO A 206 5.60 18.25 15.30
CA PRO A 206 4.29 17.76 14.93
C PRO A 206 4.27 16.24 14.82
N SER A 207 3.17 15.64 15.28
CA SER A 207 2.98 14.19 15.30
C SER A 207 2.96 13.60 13.88
N ASN A 208 3.09 12.27 13.75
CA ASN A 208 2.98 11.62 12.44
C ASN A 208 1.64 11.94 11.77
N SER A 209 0.55 11.95 12.55
CA SER A 209 -0.79 12.29 12.08
C SER A 209 -0.86 13.70 11.53
N GLU A 210 -0.30 14.70 12.24
CA GLU A 210 -0.27 16.09 11.77
C GLU A 210 0.52 16.26 10.49
N ARG A 211 1.69 15.63 10.39
CA ARG A 211 2.53 15.72 9.18
C ARG A 211 1.84 15.08 7.97
N ILE A 212 1.22 13.92 8.18
CA ILE A 212 0.48 13.19 7.13
C ILE A 212 -0.77 13.98 6.72
N ALA A 213 -1.47 14.59 7.70
CA ALA A 213 -2.62 15.44 7.43
C ALA A 213 -2.23 16.68 6.61
N GLN A 214 -1.13 17.36 6.96
CA GLN A 214 -0.64 18.52 6.19
C GLN A 214 -0.25 18.16 4.74
N ILE A 215 0.49 17.07 4.52
CA ILE A 215 0.87 16.68 3.14
C ILE A 215 -0.36 16.29 2.32
N SER A 216 -1.38 15.69 2.94
CA SER A 216 -2.56 15.17 2.25
C SER A 216 -3.34 16.24 1.48
N LEU A 217 -3.26 17.51 1.87
CA LEU A 217 -3.85 18.64 1.16
C LEU A 217 -3.35 18.79 -0.28
N ARG A 218 -2.16 18.26 -0.58
CA ARG A 218 -1.51 18.39 -1.88
C ARG A 218 -1.54 17.09 -2.70
N LEU A 219 -2.16 16.04 -2.18
CA LEU A 219 -2.18 14.71 -2.80
C LEU A 219 -3.50 14.45 -3.53
N ASN A 220 -3.46 13.56 -4.51
CA ASN A 220 -4.67 13.03 -5.15
C ASN A 220 -5.12 11.74 -4.48
N GLU A 221 -4.18 10.91 -4.03
CA GLU A 221 -4.49 9.64 -3.39
C GLU A 221 -3.59 9.47 -2.17
N LEU A 222 -4.21 9.12 -1.05
CA LEU A 222 -3.51 8.81 0.20
C LEU A 222 -3.97 7.45 0.71
N SER A 223 -3.03 6.54 0.91
CA SER A 223 -3.26 5.28 1.59
C SER A 223 -2.31 5.16 2.77
N VAL A 224 -2.84 4.98 3.97
CA VAL A 224 -2.05 4.83 5.20
C VAL A 224 -2.50 3.59 5.94
N SER A 225 -1.61 2.61 6.00
CA SER A 225 -1.88 1.29 6.57
C SER A 225 -0.95 1.00 7.73
N PHE A 226 -1.53 0.75 8.91
CA PHE A 226 -0.81 0.41 10.14
C PHE A 226 0.23 1.46 10.59
N PHE A 227 0.12 2.69 10.07
CA PHE A 227 1.08 3.76 10.30
C PHE A 227 0.58 4.82 11.29
N VAL A 228 -0.68 5.25 11.12
CA VAL A 228 -1.42 6.11 12.07
C VAL A 228 -2.84 5.58 12.18
N ASP A 229 -3.51 5.83 13.31
CA ASP A 229 -4.94 5.57 13.41
C ASP A 229 -5.73 6.62 12.63
N ALA A 230 -6.81 6.21 11.97
CA ALA A 230 -7.70 7.11 11.26
C ALA A 230 -8.25 8.22 12.16
N MET A 231 -8.55 7.95 13.44
CA MET A 231 -9.07 8.96 14.35
C MET A 231 -8.01 10.03 14.66
N ASP A 232 -6.78 9.63 14.96
CA ASP A 232 -5.67 10.57 15.19
C ASP A 232 -5.41 11.44 13.95
N PHE A 233 -5.52 10.86 12.75
CA PHE A 233 -5.44 11.61 11.50
C PHE A 233 -6.58 12.64 11.37
N PHE A 234 -7.80 12.29 11.76
CA PHE A 234 -8.94 13.22 11.74
C PHE A 234 -8.79 14.36 12.75
N GLU A 235 -8.32 14.06 13.96
CA GLU A 235 -8.09 15.05 15.02
C GLU A 235 -6.95 16.01 14.69
N ALA A 236 -5.96 15.54 13.92
CA ALA A 236 -4.85 16.36 13.43
C ALA A 236 -5.22 17.32 12.27
N CYS A 237 -6.44 17.22 11.72
CA CYS A 237 -6.90 18.08 10.63
C CYS A 237 -7.53 19.37 11.16
N GLU A 238 -6.99 20.54 10.79
CA GLU A 238 -7.59 21.84 11.16
C GLU A 238 -8.96 22.04 10.48
N GLU A 239 -9.87 22.80 11.10
CA GLU A 239 -11.26 22.96 10.63
C GLU A 239 -11.36 23.70 9.28
N GLU A 240 -10.43 24.63 9.01
CA GLU A 240 -10.39 25.48 7.82
C GLU A 240 -9.87 24.74 6.58
N TRP A 241 -9.29 23.56 6.75
CA TRP A 241 -8.68 22.81 5.66
C TRP A 241 -9.71 22.27 4.67
N THR A 242 -9.36 22.33 3.38
CA THR A 242 -10.15 21.80 2.27
C THR A 242 -9.22 21.04 1.32
N TRP A 243 -9.60 19.81 0.94
CA TRP A 243 -8.82 18.96 0.05
C TRP A 243 -9.29 19.08 -1.39
N GLU A 244 -8.77 20.08 -2.09
CA GLU A 244 -9.15 20.38 -3.47
C GLU A 244 -8.73 19.28 -4.47
N HIS A 245 -7.72 18.47 -4.14
CA HIS A 245 -7.14 17.49 -5.06
C HIS A 245 -7.38 16.04 -4.68
N LEU A 246 -7.80 15.76 -3.44
CA LEU A 246 -7.90 14.40 -2.94
C LEU A 246 -9.11 13.68 -3.54
N ILE A 247 -8.84 12.55 -4.21
CA ILE A 247 -9.79 11.72 -4.95
C ILE A 247 -9.99 10.37 -4.25
N SER A 248 -8.95 9.86 -3.58
CA SER A 248 -8.93 8.56 -2.89
C SER A 248 -8.28 8.67 -1.52
N LEU A 249 -8.93 8.11 -0.50
CA LEU A 249 -8.41 8.03 0.87
C LEU A 249 -8.58 6.63 1.44
N SER A 250 -7.50 6.03 1.96
CA SER A 250 -7.55 4.76 2.69
C SER A 250 -6.82 4.90 4.02
N LEU A 251 -7.47 4.55 5.12
CA LEU A 251 -6.88 4.58 6.45
C LEU A 251 -7.23 3.31 7.23
N THR A 252 -6.29 2.84 8.03
CA THR A 252 -6.56 1.80 9.04
C THR A 252 -7.07 2.41 10.33
N SER A 253 -8.01 1.74 11.02
CA SER A 253 -8.41 2.13 12.38
C SER A 253 -8.48 0.94 13.32
N SER A 254 -7.93 1.12 14.51
CA SER A 254 -7.96 0.17 15.63
C SER A 254 -9.38 -0.04 16.17
N PHE A 255 -10.28 0.94 16.03
CA PHE A 255 -11.68 0.84 16.49
C PHE A 255 -12.49 -0.19 15.71
N LEU A 256 -12.12 -0.48 14.46
CA LEU A 256 -12.82 -1.44 13.62
C LEU A 256 -12.50 -2.91 13.99
N PHE A 257 -11.40 -3.15 14.69
CA PHE A 257 -10.91 -4.51 14.97
C PHE A 257 -11.64 -5.19 16.15
N ARG A 258 -12.01 -4.42 17.18
CA ARG A 258 -12.63 -4.94 18.40
C ARG A 258 -14.16 -4.87 18.33
N SER A 259 -14.76 -5.90 17.72
CA SER A 259 -16.20 -6.18 17.86
C SER A 259 -16.52 -6.62 19.31
N ILE A 260 -16.59 -5.66 20.24
CA ILE A 260 -17.06 -5.88 21.61
C ILE A 260 -18.26 -4.97 21.84
N LYS A 261 -19.31 -5.51 22.46
CA LYS A 261 -20.47 -4.76 22.97
C LYS A 261 -19.97 -3.65 23.90
N GLY A 262 -19.76 -2.45 23.38
CA GLY A 262 -19.14 -1.32 24.06
C GLY A 262 -18.35 -0.38 23.13
N GLN A 263 -17.92 -0.85 21.96
CA GLN A 263 -17.21 0.00 20.98
C GLN A 263 -18.10 0.61 19.90
N LYS A 264 -19.40 0.27 19.87
CA LYS A 264 -20.34 0.79 18.88
C LYS A 264 -20.30 2.33 18.82
N GLN A 265 -20.29 2.99 19.98
CA GLN A 265 -20.21 4.45 20.04
C GLN A 265 -18.92 4.98 19.40
N ARG A 266 -17.76 4.37 19.68
CA ARG A 266 -16.48 4.79 19.09
C ARG A 266 -16.44 4.62 17.57
N ILE A 267 -17.06 3.54 17.06
CA ILE A 267 -17.19 3.33 15.62
C ILE A 267 -18.15 4.36 15.03
N ASP A 268 -19.29 4.63 15.68
CA ASP A 268 -20.21 5.69 15.25
C ASP A 268 -19.50 7.06 15.22
N ASP A 269 -18.72 7.39 16.26
CA ASP A 269 -17.95 8.64 16.36
C ASP A 269 -16.90 8.75 15.24
N LEU A 270 -16.17 7.66 14.97
CA LEU A 270 -15.21 7.56 13.86
C LEU A 270 -15.89 7.82 12.50
N LEU A 271 -17.02 7.16 12.25
CA LEU A 271 -17.75 7.28 10.98
C LEU A 271 -18.37 8.67 10.81
N ILE A 272 -18.79 9.31 11.90
CA ILE A 272 -19.27 10.71 11.91
C ILE A 272 -18.11 11.67 11.65
N ALA A 273 -16.96 11.47 12.30
CA ALA A 273 -15.75 12.27 12.07
C ALA A 273 -15.30 12.17 10.60
N ALA A 274 -15.31 10.96 10.04
CA ALA A 274 -15.04 10.74 8.62
C ALA A 274 -16.03 11.50 7.72
N ALA A 275 -17.35 11.44 7.99
CA ALA A 275 -18.34 12.17 7.22
C ALA A 275 -18.07 13.69 7.23
N LYS A 276 -17.77 14.25 8.41
CA LYS A 276 -17.42 15.68 8.56
C LYS A 276 -16.17 16.06 7.77
N LEU A 277 -15.18 15.17 7.73
CA LEU A 277 -13.98 15.37 6.94
C LEU A 277 -14.28 15.34 5.44
N VAL A 278 -15.06 14.36 4.97
CA VAL A 278 -15.42 14.19 3.55
C VAL A 278 -16.22 15.38 3.01
N LEU A 279 -17.02 16.07 3.84
CA LEU A 279 -17.69 17.33 3.45
C LEU A 279 -16.70 18.42 2.98
N ARG A 280 -15.43 18.33 3.38
CA ARG A 280 -14.35 19.25 3.02
C ARG A 280 -13.46 18.71 1.88
N MET A 281 -13.88 17.63 1.22
CA MET A 281 -13.14 16.95 0.15
C MET A 281 -13.99 16.90 -1.15
N PRO A 282 -14.13 18.03 -1.88
CA PRO A 282 -15.09 18.15 -2.98
C PRO A 282 -14.89 17.13 -4.12
N ASN A 283 -13.64 16.71 -4.34
CA ASN A 283 -13.28 15.79 -5.42
C ASN A 283 -13.17 14.32 -4.99
N LEU A 284 -13.47 14.00 -3.73
CA LEU A 284 -13.34 12.64 -3.21
C LEU A 284 -14.33 11.69 -3.91
N THR A 285 -13.80 10.62 -4.49
CA THR A 285 -14.57 9.59 -5.17
C THR A 285 -14.58 8.28 -4.40
N THR A 286 -13.52 7.99 -3.65
CA THR A 286 -13.38 6.75 -2.89
C THR A 286 -12.80 7.02 -1.52
N MET A 287 -13.36 6.37 -0.50
CA MET A 287 -12.80 6.33 0.83
C MET A 287 -12.93 4.91 1.39
N ALA A 288 -11.91 4.43 2.11
CA ALA A 288 -11.99 3.21 2.89
C ALA A 288 -11.42 3.42 4.29
N LEU A 289 -12.21 3.06 5.29
CA LEU A 289 -11.73 2.84 6.66
C LEU A 289 -11.79 1.35 6.90
N TRP A 290 -10.65 0.73 7.16
CA TRP A 290 -10.58 -0.73 7.19
C TRP A 290 -9.69 -1.24 8.31
N SER A 291 -9.92 -2.50 8.67
CA SER A 291 -9.06 -3.25 9.56
C SER A 291 -9.18 -4.72 9.20
N GLY A 292 -8.07 -5.44 9.26
CA GLY A 292 -8.00 -6.85 8.95
C GLY A 292 -7.04 -7.54 9.90
N GLY A 293 -7.19 -8.84 10.09
CA GLY A 293 -6.32 -9.69 10.89
C GLY A 293 -6.87 -11.11 10.93
N ALA A 294 -6.14 -12.04 11.55
CA ALA A 294 -6.57 -13.44 11.60
C ALA A 294 -7.99 -13.58 12.21
N GLY A 295 -8.90 -14.15 11.42
CA GLY A 295 -10.30 -14.39 11.77
C GLY A 295 -11.22 -13.16 11.76
N LYS A 296 -10.71 -11.94 11.54
CA LYS A 296 -11.51 -10.71 11.59
C LYS A 296 -11.09 -9.73 10.49
N ALA A 297 -12.05 -9.29 9.70
CA ALA A 297 -11.83 -8.22 8.74
C ALA A 297 -13.10 -7.40 8.59
N CYS A 298 -12.97 -6.09 8.51
CA CYS A 298 -14.06 -5.22 8.12
C CYS A 298 -13.57 -3.96 7.43
N ALA A 299 -14.46 -3.36 6.64
CA ALA A 299 -14.26 -2.10 5.99
C ALA A 299 -15.57 -1.33 5.91
N PHE A 300 -15.49 -0.05 6.23
CA PHE A 300 -16.46 0.95 5.82
C PHE A 300 -15.93 1.63 4.55
N MET A 301 -16.70 1.55 3.48
CA MET A 301 -16.30 2.07 2.17
C MET A 301 -17.31 3.10 1.70
N TYR A 302 -16.80 4.22 1.21
CA TYR A 302 -17.59 5.21 0.49
C TYR A 302 -17.11 5.26 -0.96
N THR A 303 -18.05 5.23 -1.90
CA THR A 303 -17.79 5.45 -3.31
C THR A 303 -18.80 6.42 -3.90
N ARG A 304 -18.35 7.30 -4.79
CA ARG A 304 -19.20 8.30 -5.43
C ARG A 304 -19.11 8.16 -6.94
N THR A 305 -20.26 8.15 -7.60
CA THR A 305 -20.37 8.30 -9.05
C THR A 305 -21.06 9.61 -9.40
N LYS A 306 -21.30 9.86 -10.69
CA LYS A 306 -22.06 11.04 -11.14
C LYS A 306 -23.52 11.06 -10.66
N HIS A 307 -24.06 9.93 -10.18
CA HIS A 307 -25.50 9.79 -9.91
C HIS A 307 -25.85 9.35 -8.50
N TYR A 308 -24.88 8.78 -7.77
CA TYR A 308 -25.14 8.22 -6.46
C TYR A 308 -23.88 8.24 -5.59
N ALA A 309 -24.09 8.34 -4.28
CA ALA A 309 -23.12 8.00 -3.26
C ALA A 309 -23.47 6.60 -2.72
N HIS A 310 -22.47 5.75 -2.56
CA HIS A 310 -22.63 4.41 -2.00
C HIS A 310 -21.77 4.27 -0.76
N ILE A 311 -22.41 3.83 0.32
CA ILE A 311 -21.74 3.38 1.52
C ILE A 311 -21.88 1.87 1.59
N THR A 312 -20.78 1.19 1.87
CA THR A 312 -20.75 -0.26 2.03
C THR A 312 -20.06 -0.61 3.32
N TRP A 313 -20.76 -1.32 4.20
CA TRP A 313 -20.13 -2.07 5.27
C TRP A 313 -19.85 -3.48 4.77
N ARG A 314 -18.58 -3.89 4.77
CA ARG A 314 -18.18 -5.26 4.43
C ARG A 314 -17.34 -5.83 5.56
N GLY A 315 -17.69 -6.99 6.10
CA GLY A 315 -16.88 -7.58 7.16
C GLY A 315 -17.31 -8.96 7.65
N THR A 316 -16.49 -9.58 8.48
CA THR A 316 -16.75 -10.89 9.12
C THR A 316 -17.78 -10.80 10.24
N TRP A 317 -18.17 -9.59 10.63
CA TRP A 317 -19.19 -9.29 11.62
C TRP A 317 -20.09 -8.16 11.11
N ASP A 318 -21.33 -8.14 11.59
CA ASP A 318 -22.33 -7.15 11.17
C ASP A 318 -22.30 -5.91 12.06
N LEU A 319 -22.29 -4.73 11.44
CA LEU A 319 -22.36 -3.45 12.12
C LEU A 319 -23.73 -2.83 11.86
N GLU A 320 -24.50 -2.65 12.92
CA GLU A 320 -25.70 -1.82 12.88
C GLU A 320 -25.30 -0.34 12.87
N ILE A 321 -25.34 0.27 11.68
CA ILE A 321 -25.03 1.69 11.50
C ILE A 321 -26.11 2.53 12.19
N SER A 322 -25.70 3.42 13.10
CA SER A 322 -26.66 4.28 13.81
C SER A 322 -27.32 5.33 12.90
N ARG A 323 -28.50 5.80 13.30
CA ARG A 323 -29.19 6.92 12.63
C ARG A 323 -28.32 8.17 12.53
N GLN A 324 -27.49 8.45 13.54
CA GLN A 324 -26.61 9.62 13.55
C GLN A 324 -25.53 9.53 12.46
N VAL A 325 -24.95 8.35 12.26
CA VAL A 325 -24.01 8.10 11.16
C VAL A 325 -24.74 8.26 9.83
N LEU A 326 -25.93 7.67 9.67
CA LEU A 326 -26.70 7.80 8.42
C LEU A 326 -26.99 9.26 8.07
N GLU A 327 -27.43 10.07 9.03
CA GLU A 327 -27.70 11.50 8.82
C GLU A 327 -26.45 12.27 8.38
N ALA A 328 -25.30 12.02 9.03
CA ALA A 328 -24.05 12.67 8.66
C ALA A 328 -23.62 12.33 7.22
N TRP A 329 -23.83 11.08 6.79
CA TRP A 329 -23.49 10.63 5.45
C TRP A 329 -24.53 11.01 4.38
N GLU A 330 -25.79 11.20 4.75
CA GLU A 330 -26.80 11.81 3.89
C GLU A 330 -26.43 13.25 3.54
N ASP A 331 -25.87 14.00 4.50
CA ASP A 331 -25.39 15.36 4.24
C ASP A 331 -24.19 15.37 3.27
N VAL A 332 -23.30 14.38 3.36
CA VAL A 332 -22.22 14.16 2.36
C VAL A 332 -22.80 13.91 0.97
N ALA A 333 -23.85 13.09 0.85
CA ALA A 333 -24.49 12.82 -0.44
C ALA A 333 -25.20 14.07 -1.02
N LYS A 334 -25.81 14.89 -0.16
CA LYS A 334 -26.48 16.15 -0.55
C LYS A 334 -25.51 17.18 -1.13
N LEU A 335 -24.26 17.23 -0.65
CA LEU A 335 -23.22 18.13 -1.18
C LEU A 335 -23.05 17.98 -2.71
N HIS A 336 -23.30 16.78 -3.24
CA HIS A 336 -23.13 16.45 -4.64
C HIS A 336 -24.46 16.21 -5.40
N SER A 337 -25.62 16.51 -4.78
CA SER A 337 -26.99 16.31 -5.32
C SER A 337 -27.37 14.85 -5.61
N LEU A 338 -26.81 13.89 -4.86
CA LEU A 338 -26.94 12.46 -5.15
C LEU A 338 -27.78 11.70 -4.13
N GLU A 339 -28.42 10.61 -4.57
CA GLU A 339 -29.03 9.61 -3.69
C GLU A 339 -27.94 8.84 -2.92
N LEU A 340 -28.13 8.63 -1.60
CA LEU A 340 -27.28 7.77 -0.78
C LEU A 340 -27.81 6.33 -0.80
N ARG A 341 -26.97 5.37 -1.17
CA ARG A 341 -27.27 3.94 -1.11
C ARG A 341 -26.37 3.25 -0.10
N ILE A 342 -26.96 2.34 0.67
CA ILE A 342 -26.27 1.64 1.75
C ILE A 342 -26.33 0.15 1.46
N THR A 343 -25.18 -0.50 1.50
CA THR A 343 -25.05 -1.95 1.29
C THR A 343 -24.34 -2.57 2.48
N HIS A 344 -24.85 -3.71 2.94
CA HIS A 344 -24.23 -4.52 3.99
C HIS A 344 -23.82 -5.86 3.38
N GLU A 345 -22.54 -6.19 3.48
CA GLU A 345 -21.95 -7.40 2.90
C GLU A 345 -21.22 -8.20 3.98
N GLN A 346 -21.78 -9.36 4.32
CA GLN A 346 -21.14 -10.26 5.28
C GLN A 346 -20.11 -11.15 4.58
N LEU A 347 -18.87 -11.10 5.05
CA LEU A 347 -17.81 -12.03 4.65
C LEU A 347 -18.00 -13.37 5.35
N ARG A 348 -18.15 -14.43 4.54
CA ARG A 348 -18.23 -15.82 5.01
C ARG A 348 -16.90 -16.57 4.91
N GLU A 349 -15.94 -15.97 4.24
CA GLU A 349 -14.61 -16.53 4.04
C GLU A 349 -13.81 -16.53 5.33
N THR A 350 -12.94 -17.53 5.49
CA THR A 350 -12.05 -17.61 6.64
C THR A 350 -10.82 -16.74 6.39
N ILE A 351 -10.77 -15.58 7.04
CA ILE A 351 -9.64 -14.65 6.94
C ILE A 351 -8.43 -15.24 7.67
N ARG A 352 -7.41 -15.66 6.92
CA ARG A 352 -6.21 -16.29 7.50
C ARG A 352 -5.11 -15.29 7.85
N SER A 353 -5.03 -14.22 7.08
CA SER A 353 -3.99 -13.19 7.18
C SER A 353 -4.53 -11.81 6.83
N HIS A 354 -3.70 -10.79 7.01
CA HIS A 354 -4.02 -9.43 6.57
C HIS A 354 -4.08 -9.33 5.04
N GLY A 355 -3.25 -10.06 4.30
CA GLY A 355 -3.33 -10.13 2.84
C GLY A 355 -4.66 -10.73 2.38
N ASP A 356 -5.13 -11.77 3.07
CA ASP A 356 -6.43 -12.37 2.80
C ASP A 356 -7.58 -11.40 3.17
N ALA A 357 -7.43 -10.64 4.25
CA ALA A 357 -8.36 -9.57 4.62
C ALA A 357 -8.46 -8.51 3.52
N ILE A 358 -7.34 -7.96 3.03
CA ILE A 358 -7.34 -6.95 1.96
C ILE A 358 -8.01 -7.50 0.69
N PHE A 359 -7.69 -8.74 0.32
CA PHE A 359 -8.27 -9.38 -0.86
C PHE A 359 -9.79 -9.57 -0.74
N HIS A 360 -10.25 -10.14 0.38
CA HIS A 360 -11.68 -10.40 0.58
C HIS A 360 -12.49 -9.14 0.87
N LEU A 361 -11.88 -8.12 1.49
CA LEU A 361 -12.49 -6.82 1.68
C LEU A 361 -12.65 -6.06 0.37
N ASN A 362 -11.90 -6.39 -0.69
CA ASN A 362 -12.03 -5.82 -2.04
C ASN A 362 -12.30 -4.30 -2.03
N LEU A 363 -11.36 -3.58 -1.41
CA LEU A 363 -11.46 -2.15 -1.15
C LEU A 363 -11.51 -1.34 -2.47
N PRO A 364 -12.24 -0.22 -2.52
CA PRO A 364 -12.37 0.60 -3.73
C PRO A 364 -11.10 1.40 -4.06
N CYS A 365 -10.14 1.42 -3.15
CA CYS A 365 -8.85 2.10 -3.28
C CYS A 365 -7.72 1.06 -3.24
N GLN A 366 -6.63 1.35 -3.96
CA GLN A 366 -5.45 0.51 -3.91
C GLN A 366 -4.72 0.75 -2.58
N VAL A 367 -4.67 -0.28 -1.74
CA VAL A 367 -3.99 -0.23 -0.44
C VAL A 367 -2.63 -0.93 -0.50
N ILE A 368 -2.51 -1.87 -1.42
CA ILE A 368 -1.30 -2.61 -1.75
C ILE A 368 -1.33 -2.95 -3.23
N GLU A 369 -0.17 -3.05 -3.85
CA GLU A 369 -0.06 -3.40 -5.27
C GLU A 369 -0.55 -4.84 -5.52
N PRO A 370 -1.35 -5.11 -6.57
CA PRO A 370 -1.97 -6.42 -6.78
C PRO A 370 -1.00 -7.59 -6.91
N THR A 371 0.19 -7.38 -7.47
CA THR A 371 1.26 -8.38 -7.57
C THR A 371 1.84 -8.68 -6.20
N SER A 372 2.11 -7.65 -5.39
CA SER A 372 2.54 -7.81 -3.99
C SER A 372 1.49 -8.53 -3.14
N LEU A 373 0.21 -8.19 -3.30
CA LEU A 373 -0.91 -8.86 -2.63
C LEU A 373 -1.02 -10.33 -3.06
N TRP A 374 -0.85 -10.61 -4.34
CA TRP A 374 -0.86 -11.98 -4.85
C TRP A 374 0.30 -12.79 -4.27
N GLN A 375 1.51 -12.24 -4.23
CA GLN A 375 2.67 -12.91 -3.62
C GLN A 375 2.41 -13.24 -2.15
N ILE A 376 1.95 -12.26 -1.37
CA ILE A 376 1.57 -12.44 0.03
C ILE A 376 0.61 -13.62 0.22
N ARG A 377 -0.44 -13.68 -0.60
CA ARG A 377 -1.46 -14.74 -0.49
C ARG A 377 -0.97 -16.11 -0.95
N MET A 378 -0.06 -16.15 -1.93
CA MET A 378 0.52 -17.40 -2.41
C MET A 378 1.47 -18.03 -1.40
N GLU A 379 2.27 -17.21 -0.73
CA GLU A 379 3.20 -17.64 0.31
C GLU A 379 2.44 -18.15 1.54
N ASP A 380 1.40 -17.42 1.97
CA ASP A 380 0.48 -17.85 3.03
C ASP A 380 -0.22 -19.19 2.72
N ALA A 381 -0.57 -19.43 1.46
CA ALA A 381 -1.27 -20.65 1.04
C ALA A 381 -0.34 -21.87 0.96
N GLN A 382 0.96 -21.67 0.73
CA GLN A 382 1.94 -22.75 0.61
C GLN A 382 2.54 -23.16 1.96
N GLY A 383 2.40 -22.34 3.01
CA GLY A 383 2.95 -22.63 4.33
C GLY A 383 4.47 -22.84 4.34
N LEU A 384 5.14 -22.43 3.25
CA LEU A 384 6.57 -22.25 3.18
C LEU A 384 6.96 -21.22 4.19
#